data_AF-S7RNZ5-F1
#
_entry.id   AF-S7RNZ5-F1
#
_cell.length_a   1.000
_cell.length_b   1.000
_cell.length_c   1.000
_cell.angle_alpha   90.00
_cell.angle_beta   90.00
_cell.angle_gamma   90.00
#
_symmetry.space_group_name_H-M   'P 1'
#
loop_
_entity.id
_entity.type
_entity.pdbx_description
1 polymer ?
#
loop_
_entity_poly.entity_id
_entity_poly.type
_entity_poly.pdbx_seq_one_letter_code
_entity_poly.pdbx_strand_id
1 'polypeptide(L)'
;MGLVEEFESALKDVVQGKHLSASRMNKLTEVALKSMENDTQLVSVLYRTHKTLPPKSKISSLYAFDALARAARNKVVKHGVPSDVDAGKGNCATFLLKVEGVLDGLFHDMISSGPPEAKEKTKKVLDIWVKSNTFPPAVLARLADIVKEADKGAYRDPSFSPLSTPLRPVILAMISR
;
A
#
# COMPACT_ATOMS: atom_id res chain seq x y z
N MET A 1 21.74 -1.28 20.96
CA MET A 1 21.02 -1.00 19.70
C MET A 1 19.54 -1.09 19.98
N GLY A 2 18.78 -0.06 19.63
CA GLY A 2 17.33 -0.07 19.81
C GLY A 2 16.67 -1.06 18.85
N LEU A 3 15.55 -1.65 19.26
CA LEU A 3 14.77 -2.59 18.44
C LEU A 3 14.32 -1.96 17.09
N VAL A 4 14.02 -0.65 17.09
CA VAL A 4 13.65 0.10 15.88
C VAL A 4 14.84 0.30 14.94
N GLU A 5 16.04 0.52 15.46
CA GLU A 5 17.26 0.64 14.64
C GLU A 5 17.60 -0.70 13.98
N GLU A 6 17.44 -1.80 14.71
CA GLU A 6 17.63 -3.15 14.16
C GLU A 6 16.60 -3.43 13.05
N PHE A 7 15.35 -3.00 13.23
CA PHE A 7 14.32 -3.09 12.19
C PHE A 7 14.71 -2.28 10.95
N GLU A 8 15.16 -1.03 11.12
CA GLU A 8 15.58 -0.19 9.99
C GLU A 8 16.75 -0.82 9.23
N SER A 9 17.74 -1.35 9.94
CA SER A 9 18.87 -2.07 9.33
C SER A 9 18.41 -3.31 8.56
N ALA A 10 17.54 -4.13 9.16
CA ALA A 10 17.01 -5.33 8.52
C ALA A 10 16.16 -4.98 7.29
N LEU A 11 15.39 -3.89 7.34
CA LEU A 11 14.61 -3.40 6.21
C LEU A 11 15.53 -2.96 5.07
N LYS A 12 16.58 -2.19 5.38
CA LYS A 12 17.61 -1.79 4.40
C LYS A 12 18.26 -3.00 3.73
N ASP A 13 18.62 -4.02 4.50
CA ASP A 13 19.20 -5.26 3.96
C ASP A 13 18.27 -6.01 2.99
N VAL A 14 16.96 -5.93 3.21
CA VAL A 14 15.94 -6.54 2.32
C VAL A 14 15.78 -5.73 1.03
N VAL A 15 15.71 -4.39 1.12
CA VAL A 15 15.40 -3.53 -0.04
C VAL A 15 16.62 -3.17 -0.89
N GLN A 16 17.83 -3.18 -0.30
CA GLN A 16 19.10 -2.99 -1.01
C GLN A 16 19.68 -4.31 -1.52
N GLY A 17 19.16 -5.45 -1.09
CA GLY A 17 19.56 -6.75 -1.58
C GLY A 17 19.31 -6.89 -3.09
N LYS A 18 20.31 -7.39 -3.82
CA LYS A 18 20.19 -7.72 -5.26
C LYS A 18 19.09 -8.76 -5.52
N HIS A 19 18.84 -9.63 -4.53
CA HIS A 19 17.78 -10.64 -4.55
C HIS A 19 17.07 -10.66 -3.19
N LEU A 20 15.77 -10.97 -3.22
CA LEU A 20 14.98 -11.21 -2.01
C LEU A 20 15.42 -12.52 -1.37
N SER A 21 16.07 -12.42 -0.21
CA SER A 21 16.43 -13.60 0.58
C SER A 21 15.34 -13.90 1.61
N ALA A 22 14.88 -15.15 1.64
CA ALA A 22 13.95 -15.64 2.65
C ALA A 22 14.50 -15.44 4.07
N SER A 23 15.81 -15.63 4.28
CA SER A 23 16.42 -15.45 5.60
C SER A 23 16.38 -13.99 6.07
N ARG A 24 16.59 -13.03 5.16
CA ARG A 24 16.50 -11.59 5.48
C ARG A 24 15.07 -11.17 5.78
N MET A 25 14.11 -11.70 5.02
CA MET A 25 12.69 -11.45 5.24
C MET A 25 12.21 -12.01 6.58
N ASN A 26 12.66 -13.23 6.94
CA ASN A 26 12.35 -13.83 8.23
C ASN A 26 12.93 -13.00 9.39
N LYS A 27 14.20 -12.58 9.28
CA LYS A 27 14.83 -11.69 10.27
C LYS A 27 14.05 -10.38 10.43
N LEU A 28 13.71 -9.72 9.32
CA LEU A 28 12.90 -8.49 9.33
C LEU A 28 11.57 -8.70 10.07
N THR A 29 10.90 -9.82 9.78
CA THR A 29 9.61 -10.17 10.38
C THR A 29 9.74 -10.43 11.88
N GLU A 30 10.75 -11.17 12.32
CA GLU A 30 11.00 -11.44 13.73
C GLU A 30 11.28 -10.17 14.51
N VAL A 31 12.15 -9.29 13.99
CA VAL A 31 12.46 -8.01 14.62
C VAL A 31 11.22 -7.11 14.69
N ALA A 32 10.43 -7.05 13.62
CA ALA A 32 9.19 -6.29 13.60
C ALA A 32 8.20 -6.78 14.67
N LEU A 33 7.97 -8.09 14.76
CA LEU A 33 7.06 -8.69 15.75
C LEU A 33 7.52 -8.42 17.19
N LYS A 34 8.83 -8.35 17.46
CA LYS A 34 9.39 -7.97 18.77
C LYS A 34 9.25 -6.47 19.06
N SER A 35 9.07 -5.65 18.03
CA SER A 35 9.10 -4.18 18.11
C SER A 35 7.70 -3.55 18.00
N MET A 36 6.63 -4.34 18.04
CA MET A 36 5.26 -3.87 17.81
C MET A 36 4.79 -2.82 18.81
N GLU A 37 5.42 -2.73 19.98
CA GLU A 37 5.21 -1.63 20.94
C GLU A 37 5.45 -0.25 20.32
N ASN A 38 6.34 -0.18 19.32
CA ASN A 38 6.69 1.02 18.55
C ASN A 38 6.10 0.97 17.14
N ASP A 39 4.94 0.34 16.95
CA ASP A 39 4.25 0.17 15.66
C ASP A 39 4.22 1.41 14.76
N THR A 40 4.02 2.58 15.36
CA THR A 40 3.96 3.88 14.68
C THR A 40 5.29 4.23 14.03
N GLN A 41 6.40 3.99 14.74
CA GLN A 41 7.73 4.20 14.20
C GLN A 41 8.06 3.16 13.13
N LEU A 42 7.67 1.89 13.34
CA LEU A 42 7.86 0.82 12.35
C LEU A 42 7.16 1.16 11.02
N VAL A 43 5.89 1.54 11.06
CA VAL A 43 5.11 1.91 9.86
C VAL A 43 5.70 3.14 9.19
N SER A 44 6.11 4.15 9.97
CA SER A 44 6.74 5.36 9.45
C SER A 44 8.06 5.05 8.73
N VAL A 45 8.95 4.25 9.33
CA VAL A 45 10.21 3.81 8.73
C VAL A 45 9.95 3.00 7.46
N LEU A 46 8.99 2.06 7.51
CA LEU A 46 8.62 1.21 6.38
C LEU A 46 8.11 2.02 5.20
N TYR A 47 7.19 2.95 5.44
CA TYR A 47 6.62 3.81 4.40
C TYR A 47 7.62 4.83 3.87
N ARG A 48 8.38 5.49 4.75
CA ARG A 48 9.42 6.44 4.31
C ARG A 48 10.46 5.75 3.44
N THR A 49 10.92 4.57 3.85
CA THR A 49 11.87 3.77 3.06
C THR A 49 11.26 3.41 1.71
N HIS A 50 10.00 2.98 1.65
CA HIS A 50 9.33 2.73 0.37
C HIS A 50 9.38 3.94 -0.58
N LYS A 51 9.03 5.12 -0.07
CA LYS A 51 8.97 6.35 -0.87
C LYS A 51 10.33 6.82 -1.36
N THR A 52 11.42 6.54 -0.64
CA THR A 52 12.78 6.90 -1.06
C THR A 52 13.44 5.86 -1.97
N LEU A 53 12.86 4.67 -2.11
CA LEU A 53 13.45 3.60 -2.92
C LEU A 53 13.31 3.86 -4.43
N PRO A 54 14.32 3.46 -5.22
CA PRO A 54 14.21 3.47 -6.67
C PRO A 54 13.13 2.49 -7.14
N PRO A 55 12.52 2.71 -8.32
CA PRO A 55 11.44 1.87 -8.86
C PRO A 55 11.73 0.36 -8.80
N LYS A 56 12.97 -0.04 -9.12
CA LYS A 56 13.40 -1.44 -9.14
C LYS A 56 13.34 -2.14 -7.77
N SER A 57 13.54 -1.40 -6.68
CA SER A 57 13.51 -1.94 -5.32
C SER A 57 12.13 -1.87 -4.66
N LYS A 58 11.14 -1.22 -5.31
CA LYS A 58 9.80 -1.08 -4.74
C LYS A 58 9.07 -2.42 -4.63
N ILE A 59 9.32 -3.35 -5.55
CA ILE A 59 8.81 -4.73 -5.46
C ILE A 59 9.32 -5.40 -4.17
N SER A 60 10.60 -5.26 -3.83
CA SER A 60 11.15 -5.81 -2.59
C SER A 60 10.49 -5.21 -1.35
N SER A 61 10.24 -3.90 -1.38
CA SER A 61 9.50 -3.22 -0.31
C SER A 61 8.05 -3.73 -0.19
N LEU A 62 7.34 -3.93 -1.31
CA LEU A 62 5.98 -4.49 -1.31
C LEU A 62 5.94 -5.87 -0.63
N TYR A 63 6.92 -6.74 -0.91
CA TYR A 63 7.01 -8.04 -0.25
C TYR A 63 7.32 -7.93 1.25
N ALA A 64 8.06 -6.90 1.68
CA ALA A 64 8.23 -6.63 3.10
C ALA A 64 6.91 -6.24 3.76
N PHE A 65 6.10 -5.38 3.13
CA PHE A 65 4.75 -5.07 3.62
C PHE A 65 3.87 -6.34 3.70
N ASP A 66 3.87 -7.18 2.67
CA ASP A 66 3.12 -8.45 2.65
C ASP A 66 3.52 -9.36 3.82
N ALA A 67 4.82 -9.63 3.98
CA ALA A 67 5.32 -10.52 5.01
C ALA A 67 4.97 -10.01 6.41
N LEU A 68 5.16 -8.71 6.67
CA LEU A 68 4.87 -8.09 7.96
C LEU A 68 3.37 -8.09 8.27
N ALA A 69 2.52 -7.73 7.31
CA ALA A 69 1.08 -7.72 7.49
C ALA A 69 0.55 -9.14 7.80
N ARG A 70 0.97 -10.14 7.03
CA ARG A 70 0.56 -11.54 7.25
C ARG A 70 1.06 -12.08 8.57
N ALA A 71 2.29 -11.76 8.96
CA ALA A 71 2.85 -12.17 10.25
C ALA A 71 2.11 -11.54 11.43
N ALA A 72 1.82 -10.23 11.35
CA ALA A 72 1.03 -9.52 12.36
C ALA A 72 -0.39 -10.10 12.45
N ARG A 73 -1.05 -10.35 11.31
CA ARG A 73 -2.38 -10.98 11.28
C ARG A 73 -2.38 -12.36 11.91
N ASN A 74 -1.41 -13.20 11.55
CA ASN A 74 -1.28 -14.53 12.14
C ASN A 74 -1.08 -14.46 13.66
N LYS A 75 -0.32 -13.47 14.16
CA LYS A 75 -0.17 -13.25 15.60
C LYS A 75 -1.48 -12.85 16.27
N VAL A 76 -2.25 -11.93 15.67
CA VAL A 76 -3.58 -11.53 16.19
C VAL A 76 -4.53 -12.73 16.24
N VAL A 77 -4.64 -13.50 15.16
CA VAL A 77 -5.51 -14.67 15.08
C VAL A 77 -5.09 -15.76 16.06
N LYS A 78 -3.79 -16.07 16.13
CA LYS A 78 -3.27 -17.19 16.94
C LYS A 78 -3.29 -16.92 18.44
N HIS A 79 -2.94 -15.71 18.86
CA HIS A 79 -2.84 -15.38 20.28
C HIS A 79 -4.10 -14.71 20.82
N GLY A 80 -5.13 -14.50 19.99
CA GLY A 80 -6.34 -13.77 20.37
C GLY A 80 -6.00 -12.41 20.94
N VAL A 81 -4.94 -11.75 20.43
CA VAL A 81 -4.47 -10.46 20.95
C VAL A 81 -5.65 -9.50 20.82
N PRO A 82 -6.26 -9.05 21.93
CA PRO A 82 -7.34 -8.11 21.84
C PRO A 82 -6.81 -6.87 21.14
N SER A 83 -7.67 -6.21 20.36
CA SER A 83 -7.34 -4.89 19.80
C SER A 83 -7.31 -3.82 20.90
N ASP A 84 -6.88 -4.17 22.13
CA ASP A 84 -6.80 -3.31 23.28
C ASP A 84 -5.84 -2.17 22.95
N VAL A 85 -6.46 -1.08 22.49
CA VAL A 85 -5.88 0.25 22.30
C VAL A 85 -5.56 0.86 23.66
N ASP A 86 -6.03 0.25 24.76
CA ASP A 86 -6.13 0.82 26.09
C ASP A 86 -4.82 0.82 26.90
N ALA A 87 -3.81 0.04 26.49
CA ALA A 87 -2.52 0.01 27.21
C ALA A 87 -1.54 1.14 26.80
N GLY A 88 -1.90 2.00 25.84
CA GLY A 88 -1.03 3.08 25.34
C GLY A 88 0.24 2.60 24.61
N LYS A 89 0.43 1.29 24.45
CA LYS A 89 1.56 0.64 23.74
C LYS A 89 1.06 -0.02 22.45
N GLY A 90 1.82 0.13 21.37
CA GLY A 90 1.48 -0.49 20.09
C GLY A 90 1.44 -2.03 20.16
N ASN A 91 0.64 -2.66 19.31
CA ASN A 91 0.52 -4.11 19.20
C ASN A 91 0.33 -4.54 17.73
N CYS A 92 0.18 -5.84 17.49
CA CYS A 92 0.00 -6.37 16.11
C CYS A 92 -1.29 -5.88 15.45
N ALA A 93 -2.36 -5.62 16.21
CA ALA A 93 -3.63 -5.12 15.66
C ALA A 93 -3.54 -3.62 15.32
N THR A 94 -2.98 -2.80 16.20
CA THR A 94 -2.76 -1.37 15.94
C THR A 94 -1.74 -1.15 14.82
N PHE A 95 -0.73 -2.02 14.71
CA PHE A 95 0.19 -2.04 13.57
C PHE A 95 -0.56 -2.26 12.25
N LEU A 96 -1.45 -3.26 12.17
CA LEU A 96 -2.24 -3.49 10.96
C LEU A 96 -3.11 -2.28 10.61
N LEU A 97 -3.79 -1.68 11.60
CA LEU A 97 -4.59 -0.47 11.39
C LEU A 97 -3.74 0.72 10.87
N LYS A 98 -2.52 0.88 11.36
CA LYS A 98 -1.59 1.93 10.89
C LYS A 98 -1.06 1.62 9.49
N VAL A 99 -0.80 0.35 9.18
CA VAL A 99 -0.43 -0.09 7.83
C VAL A 99 -1.55 0.24 6.86
N GLU A 100 -2.82 -0.06 7.21
CA GLU A 100 -3.98 0.29 6.36
C GLU A 100 -3.98 1.76 5.95
N GLY A 101 -3.65 2.68 6.86
CA GLY A 101 -3.59 4.12 6.58
C GLY A 101 -2.53 4.55 5.57
N VAL A 102 -1.53 3.70 5.27
CA VAL A 102 -0.49 3.98 4.26
C VAL A 102 -0.60 3.10 3.02
N LEU A 103 -1.52 2.13 2.98
CA LEU A 103 -1.66 1.18 1.86
C LEU A 103 -2.11 1.87 0.57
N ASP A 104 -3.03 2.83 0.63
CA ASP A 104 -3.48 3.55 -0.57
C ASP A 104 -2.31 4.28 -1.25
N GLY A 105 -1.48 4.96 -0.44
CA GLY A 105 -0.27 5.64 -0.91
C GLY A 105 0.77 4.66 -1.45
N LEU A 106 0.93 3.49 -0.83
CA LEU A 106 1.81 2.42 -1.30
C LEU A 106 1.36 1.90 -2.68
N PHE A 107 0.08 1.62 -2.85
CA PHE A 107 -0.47 1.08 -4.09
C PHE A 107 -0.38 2.08 -5.24
N HIS A 108 -0.73 3.35 -4.99
CA HIS A 108 -0.51 4.43 -5.97
C HIS A 108 0.95 4.55 -6.38
N ASP A 109 1.88 4.49 -5.42
CA ASP A 109 3.31 4.63 -5.68
C ASP A 109 3.87 3.44 -6.48
N MET A 110 3.39 2.22 -6.22
CA MET A 110 3.72 1.02 -6.99
C MET A 110 3.20 1.08 -8.43
N ILE A 111 2.02 1.64 -8.62
CA ILE A 111 1.37 1.75 -9.93
C ILE A 111 2.00 2.88 -10.77
N SER A 112 2.22 4.04 -10.16
CA SER A 112 2.66 5.25 -10.86
C SER A 112 4.17 5.32 -11.05
N SER A 113 4.93 4.84 -10.06
CA SER A 113 6.39 5.01 -10.01
C SER A 113 7.14 3.67 -10.04
N GLY A 114 6.43 2.55 -10.04
CA GLY A 114 7.03 1.22 -10.14
C GLY A 114 7.32 0.81 -11.59
N PRO A 115 8.18 -0.19 -11.81
CA PRO A 115 8.33 -0.84 -13.10
C PRO A 115 7.01 -1.50 -13.54
N PRO A 116 6.84 -1.87 -14.83
CA PRO A 116 5.64 -2.56 -15.31
C PRO A 116 5.29 -3.80 -14.49
N GLU A 117 6.31 -4.54 -14.06
CA GLU A 117 6.19 -5.72 -13.19
C GLU A 117 5.58 -5.38 -11.82
N ALA A 118 5.81 -4.18 -11.28
CA ALA A 118 5.31 -3.77 -9.97
C ALA A 118 3.78 -3.85 -9.91
N LYS A 119 3.08 -3.42 -10.97
CA LYS A 119 1.62 -3.49 -11.04
C LYS A 119 1.12 -4.93 -10.97
N GLU A 120 1.76 -5.85 -11.69
CA GLU A 120 1.43 -7.28 -11.64
C GLU A 120 1.72 -7.90 -10.27
N LYS A 121 2.84 -7.52 -9.63
CA LYS A 121 3.18 -7.99 -8.28
C LYS A 121 2.20 -7.44 -7.24
N THR A 122 1.79 -6.19 -7.35
CA THR A 122 0.75 -5.59 -6.50
C THR A 122 -0.58 -6.33 -6.62
N LYS A 123 -1.02 -6.67 -7.85
CA LYS A 123 -2.21 -7.52 -8.09
C LYS A 123 -2.09 -8.87 -7.37
N LYS A 124 -0.92 -9.53 -7.47
CA LYS A 124 -0.67 -10.83 -6.82
C LYS A 124 -0.68 -10.73 -5.29
N VAL A 125 -0.05 -9.71 -4.72
CA VAL A 125 -0.04 -9.48 -3.26
C VAL A 125 -1.46 -9.21 -2.75
N LEU A 126 -2.25 -8.42 -3.48
CA LEU A 126 -3.65 -8.19 -3.13
C LEU A 126 -4.47 -9.49 -3.10
N ASP A 127 -4.31 -10.36 -4.11
CA ASP A 127 -4.98 -11.67 -4.14
C ASP A 127 -4.57 -12.56 -2.93
N ILE A 128 -3.29 -12.53 -2.54
CA ILE A 128 -2.80 -13.21 -1.33
C ILE A 128 -3.49 -12.66 -0.08
N TRP A 129 -3.64 -11.34 0.05
CA TRP A 129 -4.29 -10.71 1.21
C TRP A 129 -5.78 -11.02 1.29
N VAL A 130 -6.47 -11.11 0.15
CA VAL A 130 -7.86 -11.56 0.06
C VAL A 130 -7.98 -13.00 0.52
N LYS A 131 -7.18 -13.92 -0.02
CA LYS A 131 -7.19 -15.34 0.35
C LYS A 131 -6.81 -15.59 1.80
N SER A 132 -5.87 -14.81 2.32
CA SER A 132 -5.36 -14.94 3.69
C SER A 132 -6.17 -14.14 4.71
N ASN A 133 -7.24 -13.45 4.29
CA ASN A 133 -8.05 -12.55 5.10
C ASN A 133 -7.19 -11.62 5.99
N THR A 134 -6.16 -11.03 5.38
CA THR A 134 -5.11 -10.25 6.08
C THR A 134 -5.66 -8.92 6.58
N PHE A 135 -6.46 -8.26 5.75
CA PHE A 135 -7.13 -7.00 6.05
C PHE A 135 -8.65 -7.16 5.91
N PRO A 136 -9.47 -6.25 6.47
CA PRO A 136 -10.91 -6.26 6.32
C PRO A 136 -11.34 -6.19 4.83
N PRO A 137 -12.45 -6.84 4.44
CA PRO A 137 -12.93 -6.85 3.05
C PRO A 137 -13.11 -5.46 2.45
N ALA A 138 -13.55 -4.48 3.26
CA ALA A 138 -13.71 -3.10 2.83
C ALA A 138 -12.38 -2.45 2.40
N VAL A 139 -11.26 -2.77 3.07
CA VAL A 139 -9.92 -2.28 2.70
C VAL A 139 -9.47 -2.93 1.40
N LEU A 140 -9.62 -4.24 1.30
CA LEU A 140 -9.22 -5.00 0.11
C LEU A 140 -10.00 -4.59 -1.13
N ALA A 141 -11.29 -4.28 -0.99
CA ALA A 141 -12.10 -3.75 -2.08
C ALA A 141 -11.58 -2.40 -2.59
N ARG A 142 -11.27 -1.46 -1.68
CA ARG A 142 -10.69 -0.15 -2.05
C ARG A 142 -9.35 -0.31 -2.79
N LEU A 143 -8.47 -1.18 -2.30
CA LEU A 143 -7.19 -1.45 -2.95
C LEU A 143 -7.37 -2.10 -4.33
N ALA A 144 -8.37 -2.98 -4.49
CA ALA A 144 -8.70 -3.57 -5.78
C ALA A 144 -9.17 -2.51 -6.78
N ASP A 145 -9.96 -1.54 -6.33
CA ASP A 145 -10.45 -0.45 -7.18
C ASP A 145 -9.30 0.46 -7.64
N ILE A 146 -8.36 0.80 -6.77
CA ILE A 146 -7.13 1.53 -7.13
C ILE A 146 -6.37 0.84 -8.27
N VAL A 147 -6.20 -0.49 -8.16
CA VAL A 147 -5.47 -1.27 -9.15
C VAL A 147 -6.24 -1.41 -10.47
N LYS A 148 -7.58 -1.41 -10.42
CA LYS A 148 -8.45 -1.40 -11.61
C LYS A 148 -8.48 -0.03 -12.29
N GLU A 149 -8.54 1.05 -11.52
CA GLU A 149 -8.50 2.42 -12.05
C GLU A 149 -7.20 2.69 -12.79
N ALA A 150 -6.09 2.17 -12.28
CA ALA A 150 -4.80 2.18 -12.96
C ALA A 150 -4.76 1.39 -14.28
N ASP A 151 -5.70 0.48 -14.50
CA ASP A 151 -5.89 -0.23 -15.77
C ASP A 151 -6.69 0.63 -16.75
N LYS A 152 -7.69 1.35 -16.24
CA LYS A 152 -8.54 2.27 -17.02
C LYS A 152 -7.84 3.59 -17.36
N GLY A 153 -6.92 4.06 -16.52
CA GLY A 153 -6.16 5.31 -16.71
C GLY A 153 -5.19 5.29 -17.89
N ALA A 154 -4.94 4.13 -18.52
CA ALA A 154 -4.26 4.04 -19.81
C ALA A 154 -5.11 4.59 -20.97
N TYR A 155 -6.37 4.95 -20.72
CA TYR A 155 -7.25 5.69 -21.63
C TYR A 155 -7.65 7.04 -21.01
N ARG A 156 -6.69 7.83 -20.52
CA ARG A 156 -6.89 9.28 -20.49
C ARG A 156 -6.66 9.80 -21.90
N ASP A 157 -7.74 9.86 -22.66
CA ASP A 157 -7.82 10.70 -23.84
C ASP A 157 -7.44 12.14 -23.43
N PRO A 158 -6.40 12.76 -24.03
CA PRO A 158 -6.08 14.16 -23.80
C PRO A 158 -7.15 15.13 -24.34
N SER A 159 -8.27 14.67 -24.90
CA SER A 159 -9.27 15.51 -25.57
C SER A 159 -10.33 16.15 -24.66
N PHE A 160 -10.37 15.89 -23.34
CA PHE A 160 -11.32 16.60 -22.47
C PHE A 160 -10.84 18.03 -22.14
N SER A 161 -10.86 18.88 -23.15
CA SER A 161 -10.95 20.32 -22.99
C SER A 161 -12.36 20.63 -22.47
N PRO A 162 -12.55 21.41 -21.38
CA PRO A 162 -13.86 21.93 -21.05
C PRO A 162 -14.31 22.82 -22.20
N LEU A 163 -15.28 22.32 -22.96
CA LEU A 163 -15.81 22.89 -24.18
C LEU A 163 -16.24 24.35 -23.92
N SER A 164 -15.45 25.28 -24.45
CA SER A 164 -15.84 26.67 -24.64
C SER A 164 -17.13 26.67 -25.44
N THR A 165 -18.21 27.19 -24.87
CA THR A 165 -19.52 27.28 -25.54
C THR A 165 -19.55 28.57 -26.35
N PRO A 166 -19.59 28.55 -27.69
CA PRO A 166 -20.04 29.72 -28.43
C PRO A 166 -21.57 29.70 -28.46
N LEU A 167 -22.20 30.63 -27.74
CA LEU A 167 -23.62 30.94 -27.90
C LEU A 167 -23.86 31.36 -29.36
N ARG A 168 -24.59 30.53 -30.12
CA ARG A 168 -25.21 30.96 -31.38
C ARG A 168 -26.66 31.38 -31.11
N PRO A 169 -27.13 32.48 -31.72
CA PRO A 169 -28.51 32.92 -31.63
C PRO A 169 -29.36 32.17 -32.66
N VAL A 170 -30.52 31.70 -32.22
CA VAL A 170 -31.67 31.29 -33.05
C VAL A 170 -32.83 32.04 -32.39
N ILE A 171 -33.64 32.85 -33.07
CA ILE A 171 -34.72 32.41 -33.96
C ILE A 171 -35.11 33.58 -34.88
N LEU A 172 -35.13 33.29 -36.18
CA LEU A 172 -35.94 33.99 -37.18
C LEU A 172 -37.37 33.45 -37.07
N ALA A 173 -38.33 34.31 -36.73
CA ALA A 173 -39.74 34.04 -36.92
C ALA A 173 -40.34 35.16 -37.78
N MET A 174 -40.56 34.84 -39.05
CA MET A 174 -41.49 35.55 -39.94
C MET A 174 -42.95 35.19 -39.59
N ILE A 175 -43.88 35.98 -40.14
CA ILE A 175 -45.37 35.89 -40.17
C ILE A 175 -45.99 36.98 -39.26
N SER A 176 -46.87 37.90 -39.68
CA SER A 176 -47.70 38.02 -40.87
C SER A 176 -48.07 39.48 -41.17
N ARG A 177 -48.63 39.65 -42.37
CA ARG A 177 -49.34 40.79 -42.97
C ARG A 177 -50.07 41.76 -42.05
#